data_AF-A0A527VQT6-F1
#
_entry.id   AF-A0A527VQT6-F1
#
_cell.length_a   1.000
_cell.length_b   1.000
_cell.length_c   1.000
_cell.angle_alpha   90.00
_cell.angle_beta   90.00
_cell.angle_gamma   90.00
#
_symmetry.space_group_name_H-M   'P 1'
#
loop_
_entity.id
_entity.type
_entity.pdbx_description
1 polymer ?
#
loop_
_entity_poly.entity_id
_entity_poly.type
_entity_poly.pdbx_seq_one_letter_code
_entity_poly.pdbx_strand_id
1 'polypeptide(L)'
;PELRTYAKLSHDPIMQPAVGNFAQGMITVVPLQLGGLDRVPTGAELHAAIADHYASIDGGVVEVAPYTHMERIPEIDPEIYNGTNRMKVYVFANDERAQALLMAVYDNLGKGASG
;
A
#
# COMPACT_ATOMS: atom_id res chain seq x y z
N PRO A 1 -18.14 5.58 -0.98
CA PRO A 1 -18.47 6.02 0.40
C PRO A 1 -17.40 5.64 1.42
N GLU A 2 -17.07 4.36 1.56
CA GLU A 2 -16.12 3.85 2.56
C GLU A 2 -14.71 4.46 2.47
N LEU A 3 -14.11 4.43 1.28
CA LEU A 3 -12.75 4.98 1.05
C LEU A 3 -12.64 6.45 1.42
N ARG A 4 -13.64 7.26 1.06
CA ARG A 4 -13.65 8.69 1.39
C ARG A 4 -13.68 8.90 2.91
N THR A 5 -14.49 8.12 3.62
CA THR A 5 -14.61 8.18 5.09
C THR A 5 -13.30 7.80 5.78
N TYR A 6 -12.74 6.63 5.48
CA TYR A 6 -11.57 6.12 6.21
C TYR A 6 -10.25 6.77 5.76
N ALA A 7 -10.13 7.17 4.50
CA ALA A 7 -8.97 7.95 4.02
C ALA A 7 -9.10 9.45 4.32
N LYS A 8 -10.21 9.90 4.93
CA LYS A 8 -10.47 11.30 5.28
C LYS A 8 -10.38 12.26 4.09
N LEU A 9 -10.81 11.81 2.91
CA LEU A 9 -10.75 12.60 1.69
C LEU A 9 -11.93 13.59 1.63
N SER A 10 -11.66 14.80 1.15
CA SER A 10 -12.71 15.79 0.90
C SER A 10 -13.56 15.44 -0.32
N HIS A 11 -13.02 14.65 -1.26
CA HIS A 11 -13.65 14.24 -2.50
C HIS A 11 -13.58 12.73 -2.69
N ASP A 12 -14.41 12.19 -3.58
CA ASP A 12 -14.40 10.77 -3.88
C ASP A 12 -13.13 10.38 -4.66
N PRO A 13 -12.41 9.33 -4.25
CA PRO A 13 -11.25 8.85 -5.00
C PRO A 13 -11.68 8.11 -6.26
N ILE A 14 -10.80 8.09 -7.27
CA ILE A 14 -10.95 7.21 -8.43
C ILE A 14 -10.52 5.81 -8.04
N MET A 15 -11.35 4.82 -8.39
CA MET A 15 -11.04 3.41 -8.26
C MET A 15 -10.95 2.79 -9.66
N GLN A 16 -9.84 2.13 -9.96
CA GLN A 16 -9.63 1.43 -11.22
C GLN A 16 -9.28 -0.04 -10.96
N PRO A 17 -10.30 -0.92 -10.84
CA PRO A 17 -10.07 -2.34 -10.69
C PRO A 17 -9.60 -2.97 -12.01
N ALA A 18 -8.74 -3.97 -11.90
CA ALA A 18 -8.36 -4.85 -13.00
C ALA A 18 -8.29 -6.29 -12.48
N VAL A 19 -8.67 -7.25 -13.31
CA VAL A 19 -8.70 -8.67 -12.95
C VAL A 19 -7.57 -9.38 -13.69
N GLY A 20 -6.68 -10.01 -12.93
CA GLY A 20 -5.65 -10.91 -13.48
C GLY A 20 -6.15 -12.34 -13.59
N ASN A 21 -5.41 -13.18 -14.32
CA ASN A 21 -5.74 -14.60 -14.50
C ASN A 21 -5.16 -15.45 -13.37
N PHE A 22 -5.67 -15.28 -12.16
CA PHE A 22 -5.36 -16.07 -10.97
C PHE A 22 -6.63 -16.22 -10.13
N ALA A 23 -6.72 -17.30 -9.34
CA ALA A 23 -7.94 -17.62 -8.61
C ALA A 23 -8.19 -16.69 -7.41
N GLN A 24 -7.11 -16.21 -6.79
CA GLN A 24 -7.12 -15.51 -5.51
C GLN A 24 -5.83 -14.68 -5.38
N GLY A 25 -5.90 -13.57 -4.65
CA GLY A 25 -4.80 -12.64 -4.50
C GLY A 25 -5.19 -11.23 -4.96
N MET A 26 -4.54 -10.22 -4.40
CA MET A 26 -4.82 -8.83 -4.72
C MET A 26 -3.59 -7.95 -4.58
N ILE A 27 -3.41 -7.08 -5.57
CA ILE A 27 -2.50 -5.95 -5.49
C ILE A 27 -3.35 -4.69 -5.53
N THR A 28 -3.24 -3.87 -4.49
CA THR A 28 -3.83 -2.52 -4.47
C THR A 28 -2.72 -1.50 -4.60
N VAL A 29 -2.91 -0.54 -5.51
CA VAL A 29 -1.92 0.50 -5.82
C VAL A 29 -2.56 1.87 -5.63
N VAL A 30 -1.89 2.73 -4.87
CA VAL A 30 -2.30 4.12 -4.62
C VAL A 30 -1.15 5.05 -5.05
N PRO A 31 -1.24 5.65 -6.25
CA PRO A 31 -0.31 6.70 -6.67
C PRO A 31 -0.56 7.99 -5.88
N LEU A 32 0.52 8.59 -5.39
CA LEU A 32 0.50 9.81 -4.60
C LEU A 32 1.29 10.91 -5.32
N GLN A 33 0.61 12.02 -5.61
CA GLN A 33 1.22 13.26 -6.11
C GLN A 33 1.52 14.15 -4.89
N LEU A 34 2.66 13.92 -4.24
CA LEU A 34 3.02 14.57 -2.98
C LEU A 34 3.27 16.07 -3.12
N GLY A 35 3.63 16.52 -4.34
CA GLY A 35 3.83 17.95 -4.64
C GLY A 35 2.59 18.83 -4.44
N GLY A 36 1.40 18.24 -4.28
CA GLY A 36 0.16 18.98 -3.96
C GLY A 36 -0.08 19.22 -2.47
N LEU A 37 0.81 18.78 -1.58
CA LEU A 37 0.69 18.95 -0.12
C LEU A 37 1.35 20.25 0.34
N ASP A 38 0.84 20.85 1.42
CA ASP A 38 1.42 22.06 2.05
C ASP A 38 2.88 21.85 2.45
N ARG A 39 3.22 20.62 2.87
CA ARG A 39 4.58 20.15 3.08
C ARG A 39 4.77 18.85 2.31
N VAL A 40 5.76 18.83 1.42
CA VAL A 40 6.12 17.62 0.66
C VAL A 40 7.00 16.73 1.54
N PRO A 41 6.52 15.54 1.98
CA PRO A 41 7.36 14.61 2.70
C PRO A 41 8.35 13.91 1.76
N THR A 42 9.49 13.49 2.30
CA THR A 42 10.37 12.53 1.58
C THR A 42 9.74 11.14 1.58
N GLY A 43 10.17 10.27 0.67
CA GLY A 43 9.77 8.87 0.67
C GLY A 43 10.17 8.15 1.96
N ALA A 44 11.30 8.52 2.55
CA ALA A 44 11.75 8.00 3.84
C ALA A 44 10.82 8.42 4.99
N GLU A 45 10.38 9.69 5.03
CA GLU A 45 9.40 10.16 6.02
C GLU A 45 8.05 9.48 5.85
N LEU A 46 7.58 9.32 4.61
CA LEU A 46 6.34 8.62 4.30
C LEU A 46 6.40 7.16 4.75
N HIS A 47 7.49 6.47 4.43
CA HIS A 47 7.71 5.09 4.86
C HIS A 47 7.75 4.96 6.39
N ALA A 48 8.53 5.79 7.07
CA ALA A 48 8.64 5.78 8.51
C ALA A 48 7.28 5.98 9.19
N ALA A 49 6.48 6.94 8.72
CA ALA A 49 5.15 7.18 9.27
C ALA A 49 4.21 5.96 9.14
N ILE A 50 4.27 5.25 8.01
CA ILE A 50 3.48 4.03 7.77
C ILE A 50 3.99 2.87 8.63
N ALA A 51 5.32 2.70 8.70
CA ALA A 51 5.96 1.67 9.50
C ALA A 51 5.67 1.84 11.00
N ASP A 52 5.83 3.05 11.52
CA ASP A 52 5.56 3.39 12.92
C ASP A 52 4.10 3.12 13.30
N HIS A 53 3.16 3.48 12.40
CA HIS A 53 1.76 3.21 12.62
C HIS A 53 1.49 1.71 12.78
N TYR A 54 1.92 0.87 11.84
CA TYR A 54 1.64 -0.56 11.89
C TYR A 54 2.44 -1.29 12.98
N ALA A 55 3.65 -0.85 13.30
CA ALA A 55 4.45 -1.38 14.40
C ALA A 55 3.80 -1.13 15.78
N SER A 56 2.98 -0.09 15.90
CA SER A 56 2.25 0.21 17.15
C SER A 56 1.05 -0.70 17.42
N ILE A 57 0.65 -1.53 16.44
CA ILE A 57 -0.50 -2.42 16.55
C ILE A 57 -0.03 -3.80 17.01
N ASP A 58 -0.24 -4.10 18.29
CA ASP A 58 0.09 -5.42 18.86
C ASP A 58 -0.73 -6.52 18.19
N GLY A 59 -0.08 -7.64 17.85
CA GLY A 59 -0.70 -8.72 17.06
C GLY A 59 -1.10 -8.33 15.63
N GLY A 60 -0.60 -7.20 15.10
CA GLY A 60 -0.89 -6.74 13.75
C GLY A 60 -0.46 -7.74 12.66
N VAL A 61 -1.28 -7.83 11.61
CA VAL A 61 -1.05 -8.72 10.44
C VAL A 61 -0.55 -7.98 9.19
N VAL A 62 -0.22 -6.69 9.35
CA VAL A 62 0.30 -5.84 8.28
C VAL A 62 1.80 -5.66 8.47
N GLU A 63 2.56 -6.05 7.46
CA GLU A 63 4.02 -5.88 7.43
C GLU A 63 4.38 -4.76 6.45
N VAL A 64 5.25 -3.84 6.85
CA VAL A 64 5.79 -2.81 5.94
C VAL A 64 7.13 -3.30 5.43
N ALA A 65 7.28 -3.41 4.11
CA ALA A 65 8.52 -3.80 3.48
C ALA A 65 9.64 -2.78 3.81
N PRO A 66 10.91 -3.22 3.94
CA PRO A 66 12.02 -2.30 4.15
C PRO A 66 12.08 -1.20 3.08
N TYR A 67 12.32 0.04 3.49
CA TYR A 67 12.57 1.14 2.56
C TYR A 67 13.96 0.97 1.95
N THR A 68 14.00 0.60 0.68
CA THR A 68 15.26 0.41 -0.05
C THR A 68 15.16 1.09 -1.40
N HIS A 69 16.22 1.78 -1.81
CA HIS A 69 16.37 2.23 -3.20
C HIS A 69 16.60 0.99 -4.07
N MET A 70 15.51 0.39 -4.53
CA MET A 70 15.58 -0.81 -5.34
C MET A 70 15.86 -0.45 -6.80
N GLU A 71 17.06 -0.78 -7.28
CA GLU A 71 17.39 -0.77 -8.72
C GLU A 71 16.58 -1.83 -9.49
N ARG A 72 16.06 -2.85 -8.79
CA ARG A 72 15.11 -3.85 -9.28
C ARG A 72 13.98 -4.04 -8.29
N ILE A 73 12.76 -3.79 -8.73
CA ILE A 73 11.55 -4.13 -7.98
C ILE A 73 11.53 -5.66 -7.79
N PRO A 74 11.28 -6.20 -6.58
CA PRO A 74 11.04 -7.63 -6.39
C PRO A 74 9.89 -8.04 -7.29
N GLU A 75 9.88 -9.28 -7.76
CA GLU A 75 8.70 -9.79 -8.45
C GLU A 75 7.49 -9.66 -7.51
N ILE A 76 6.52 -8.82 -7.90
CA ILE A 76 5.30 -8.61 -7.13
C ILE A 76 4.32 -9.70 -7.56
N ASP A 77 4.23 -10.74 -6.74
CA ASP A 77 3.32 -11.84 -6.92
C ASP A 77 2.00 -11.58 -6.16
N PRO A 78 0.85 -11.46 -6.85
CA PRO A 78 -0.45 -11.25 -6.21
C PRO A 78 -0.87 -12.43 -5.30
N GLU A 79 -0.36 -13.64 -5.54
CA GLU A 79 -0.79 -14.88 -4.88
C GLU A 79 0.02 -15.23 -3.64
N ILE A 80 1.13 -14.53 -3.37
CA ILE A 80 2.13 -14.88 -2.35
C ILE A 80 1.58 -14.96 -0.92
N TYR A 81 0.44 -14.31 -0.64
CA TYR A 81 -0.21 -14.31 0.67
C TYR A 81 -1.54 -15.06 0.71
N ASN A 82 -1.88 -15.83 -0.32
CA ASN A 82 -3.12 -16.60 -0.39
C ASN A 82 -3.27 -17.56 0.80
N GLY A 83 -4.48 -17.63 1.34
CA GLY A 83 -4.81 -18.45 2.51
C GLY A 83 -4.37 -17.84 3.83
N THR A 84 -3.98 -16.56 3.86
CA THR A 84 -3.53 -15.88 5.07
C THR A 84 -4.29 -14.58 5.33
N ASN A 85 -4.23 -14.08 6.57
CA ASN A 85 -4.69 -12.74 6.92
C ASN A 85 -3.57 -11.68 6.74
N ARG A 86 -2.45 -12.02 6.12
CA ARG A 86 -1.30 -11.12 6.02
C ARG A 86 -1.51 -10.11 4.90
N MET A 87 -0.97 -8.92 5.11
CA MET A 87 -0.82 -7.90 4.08
C MET A 87 0.59 -7.34 4.14
N LYS A 88 1.23 -7.18 2.98
CA LYS A 88 2.50 -6.46 2.90
C LYS A 88 2.36 -5.16 2.14
N VAL A 89 2.83 -4.07 2.75
CA VAL A 89 2.81 -2.71 2.20
C VAL A 89 4.21 -2.32 1.74
N TYR A 90 4.29 -1.74 0.55
CA TYR A 90 5.51 -1.24 -0.07
C TYR A 90 5.37 0.27 -0.34
N VAL A 91 6.47 0.99 -0.16
CA VAL A 91 6.59 2.42 -0.48
C VAL A 91 7.67 2.57 -1.53
N PHE A 92 7.27 2.98 -2.74
CA PHE A 92 8.20 3.39 -3.79
C PHE A 92 8.11 4.89 -3.94
N ALA A 93 9.23 5.60 -3.87
CA ALA A 93 9.24 7.05 -3.93
C ALA A 93 10.24 7.58 -4.97
N ASN A 94 9.86 8.69 -5.58
CA ASN A 94 10.74 9.54 -6.36
C ASN A 94 10.67 10.94 -5.75
N ASP A 95 11.60 11.21 -4.83
CA ASP A 95 11.64 12.46 -4.07
C ASP A 95 11.93 13.65 -4.98
N GLU A 96 12.74 13.48 -6.04
CA GLU A 96 13.01 14.53 -7.04
C GLU A 96 11.75 15.00 -7.76
N ARG A 97 10.77 14.11 -7.92
CA ARG A 97 9.49 14.41 -8.57
C ARG A 97 8.33 14.63 -7.59
N ALA A 98 8.59 14.56 -6.28
CA ALA A 98 7.56 14.58 -5.25
C ALA A 98 6.42 13.58 -5.52
N GLN A 99 6.79 12.34 -5.86
CA GLN A 99 5.85 11.28 -6.21
C GLN A 99 6.13 10.02 -5.39
N ALA A 100 5.07 9.31 -5.02
CA ALA A 100 5.18 8.00 -4.43
C ALA A 100 4.10 7.04 -4.96
N LEU A 101 4.38 5.74 -4.87
CA LEU A 101 3.46 4.66 -5.12
C LEU A 101 3.38 3.81 -3.86
N LEU A 102 2.21 3.79 -3.22
CA LEU A 102 1.91 2.81 -2.19
C LEU A 102 1.36 1.56 -2.86
N MET A 103 1.83 0.40 -2.44
CA MET A 103 1.35 -0.88 -2.95
C MET A 103 1.10 -1.83 -1.80
N ALA A 104 -0.05 -2.48 -1.78
CA ALA A 104 -0.39 -3.54 -0.84
C ALA A 104 -0.60 -4.86 -1.59
N VAL A 105 -0.01 -5.94 -1.08
CA VAL A 105 -0.23 -7.31 -1.57
C VAL A 105 -0.87 -8.11 -0.45
N TYR A 106 -2.01 -8.74 -0.72
CA TYR A 106 -2.77 -9.50 0.26
C TYR A 106 -3.76 -10.44 -0.43
N ASP A 107 -4.30 -11.36 0.36
CA ASP A 107 -5.36 -12.27 -0.06
C ASP A 107 -6.74 -11.57 -0.01
N ASN A 108 -7.45 -11.50 -1.14
CA ASN A 108 -8.78 -10.89 -1.21
C ASN A 108 -9.88 -11.70 -0.50
N LEU A 109 -9.73 -13.03 -0.42
CA LEU A 109 -10.69 -13.89 0.29
C LEU A 109 -10.35 -14.02 1.77
N GLY A 110 -9.05 -14.01 2.10
CA GLY A 110 -8.53 -13.90 3.45
C GLY A 110 -8.67 -12.47 3.99
N LYS A 111 -7.55 -11.73 4.03
CA LYS A 111 -7.49 -10.35 4.58
C LYS A 111 -8.52 -9.39 3.98
N GLY A 112 -8.89 -9.56 2.71
CA GLY A 112 -9.85 -8.70 2.01
C GLY A 112 -11.32 -8.98 2.33
N ALA A 113 -11.64 -10.06 3.05
CA ALA A 113 -13.02 -10.42 3.35
C ALA A 113 -13.21 -11.10 4.71
N SER A 114 -12.74 -12.35 4.89
CA SER A 114 -13.09 -13.17 6.07
C SER A 114 -12.06 -13.15 7.19
N GLY A 115 -10.88 -12.56 6.96
CA GLY A 115 -9.72 -12.57 7.87
C GLY A 115 -9.80 -11.57 9.01
#